data_AF-A0A8T2DCQ4-F1
#
_entry.id   AF-A0A8T2DCQ4-F1
#
_cell.length_a   1.000
_cell.length_b   1.000
_cell.length_c   1.000
_cell.angle_alpha   90.00
_cell.angle_beta   90.00
_cell.angle_gamma   90.00
#
_symmetry.space_group_name_H-M   'P 1'
#
loop_
_entity.id
_entity.type
_entity.pdbx_description
1 polymer ?
#
loop_
_entity_poly.entity_id
_entity_poly.type
_entity_poly.pdbx_seq_one_letter_code
_entity_poly.pdbx_strand_id
1 'polypeptide(L)'
;MDKTCCPPYTIRLKASDFVPTKEQQRVSRRLERFLDGKLDVQPREQRGASSSGDVSDTRRKTLGAAKSEENKKVEAVMDDLSKNIDQAVQLCIRSGEFPSNMQIPKASVKKVFCARRKKLAEGTEQLLYTSNIAFPIAAAIKRIQTSEKEGINSAEGNRLSPETISEMLLSAMHKVGETPDVSIKVCKGHINFLSSAKDSFSDRDVVPNGNISRGANSLDGSETLHAKKDSENHQARKRKLEIHLKRSSFDPEEHELYKRYQLKVHNDKPGHVVESSYRRFLVDSPLIDVQPSGDEKVPPCGFGSFHQQYRIDGRLIAVGVVDILPKCLSSVYLFWDPDYAFLSLGKYSAIQEINWVIENQARCPSLQYYYLGYYIHSCSKMRYKAAYRPSELLCPLRFQWVPFEVARPMLDKKPYVILSDIAISHNQCSLLAGASETLVEPAASEHEDMEQGETNDNFMGCSDEDEDEDDDDDDDDEEMYETESEDSHIESDPGSKDNDINNILIGLYGSQYRYKDMRQIITPVGRKQLEPMLQSYRKVVGAELSERMVYEIN
;
A
#
# COMPACT_ATOMS: atom_id res chain seq x y z
N MET A 1 18.99 4.12 -21.39
CA MET A 1 18.43 3.78 -20.06
C MET A 1 19.39 4.13 -18.91
N ASP A 2 20.63 4.56 -19.19
CA ASP A 2 21.61 4.93 -18.15
C ASP A 2 21.30 6.25 -17.41
N LYS A 3 20.27 6.99 -17.85
CA LYS A 3 19.82 8.25 -17.24
C LYS A 3 18.74 8.08 -16.15
N THR A 4 18.22 6.86 -15.90
CA THR A 4 17.15 6.65 -14.91
C THR A 4 17.70 5.93 -13.68
N CYS A 5 17.69 6.60 -12.53
CA CYS A 5 18.22 6.04 -11.27
C CYS A 5 17.47 4.78 -10.78
N CYS A 6 16.24 4.56 -11.27
CA CYS A 6 15.33 3.51 -10.82
C CYS A 6 14.42 3.03 -11.97
N PRO A 7 14.85 2.06 -12.80
CA PRO A 7 14.06 1.60 -13.94
C PRO A 7 12.79 0.86 -13.50
N PRO A 8 11.62 1.22 -14.06
CA PRO A 8 10.35 0.57 -13.73
C PRO A 8 10.16 -0.74 -14.51
N TYR A 9 9.65 -1.75 -13.83
CA TYR A 9 9.19 -3.01 -14.42
C TYR A 9 7.67 -3.07 -14.36
N THR A 10 7.00 -3.55 -15.39
CA THR A 10 5.56 -3.86 -15.27
C THR A 10 5.40 -5.13 -14.43
N ILE A 11 4.53 -5.10 -13.43
CA ILE A 11 4.23 -6.26 -12.59
C ILE A 11 2.79 -6.72 -12.80
N ARG A 12 2.60 -8.03 -12.93
CA ARG A 12 1.27 -8.64 -13.02
C ARG A 12 1.22 -9.96 -12.28
N LEU A 13 0.02 -10.52 -12.17
CA LEU A 13 -0.21 -11.91 -11.79
C LEU A 13 -1.36 -12.49 -12.61
N LYS A 14 -1.42 -13.82 -12.70
CA LYS A 14 -2.59 -14.53 -13.21
C LYS A 14 -3.60 -14.68 -12.07
N ALA A 15 -4.81 -14.15 -12.26
CA ALA A 15 -5.78 -13.98 -11.19
C ALA A 15 -6.22 -15.32 -10.57
N SER A 16 -6.38 -16.37 -11.40
CA SER A 16 -6.73 -17.72 -10.95
C SER A 16 -5.72 -18.35 -9.99
N ASP A 17 -4.48 -17.88 -10.02
CA ASP A 17 -3.37 -18.47 -9.26
C ASP A 17 -3.10 -17.66 -7.98
N PHE A 18 -3.84 -16.56 -7.76
CA PHE A 18 -3.62 -15.66 -6.64
C PHE A 18 -3.84 -16.35 -5.29
N VAL A 19 -2.83 -16.28 -4.42
CA VAL A 19 -2.91 -16.75 -3.05
C VAL A 19 -2.76 -15.56 -2.09
N PRO A 20 -3.81 -15.21 -1.33
CA PRO A 20 -3.75 -14.06 -0.43
C PRO A 20 -2.85 -14.33 0.78
N THR A 21 -1.92 -13.42 1.05
CA THR A 21 -1.04 -13.47 2.21
C THR A 21 -1.80 -13.25 3.52
N LYS A 22 -1.21 -13.63 4.66
CA LYS A 22 -1.78 -13.36 6.00
C LYS A 22 -2.11 -11.86 6.18
N GLU A 23 -1.29 -10.97 5.63
CA GLU A 23 -1.49 -9.53 5.68
C GLU A 23 -2.70 -9.08 4.84
N GLN A 24 -2.81 -9.54 3.59
CA GLN A 24 -3.96 -9.26 2.72
C GLN A 24 -5.27 -9.77 3.37
N GLN A 25 -5.26 -10.97 3.94
CA GLN A 25 -6.40 -11.48 4.70
C GLN A 25 -6.72 -10.66 5.96
N ARG A 26 -5.71 -10.11 6.65
CA ARG A 26 -5.91 -9.20 7.79
C ARG A 26 -6.60 -7.92 7.33
N VAL A 27 -6.27 -7.40 6.15
CA VAL A 27 -6.93 -6.22 5.56
C VAL A 27 -8.40 -6.52 5.28
N SER A 28 -8.73 -7.61 4.59
CA SER A 28 -10.14 -7.99 4.33
C SER A 28 -10.95 -8.14 5.63
N ARG A 29 -10.41 -8.88 6.61
CA ARG A 29 -11.05 -9.03 7.93
C ARG A 29 -11.20 -7.72 8.69
N ARG A 30 -10.28 -6.77 8.51
CA ARG A 30 -10.37 -5.44 9.14
C ARG A 30 -11.55 -4.66 8.57
N LEU A 31 -11.70 -4.68 7.25
CA LEU A 31 -12.85 -4.05 6.59
C LEU A 31 -14.16 -4.74 7.01
N GLU A 32 -14.22 -6.06 7.01
CA GLU A 32 -15.40 -6.80 7.48
C GLU A 32 -15.79 -6.43 8.92
N ARG A 33 -14.81 -6.37 9.84
CA ARG A 33 -15.06 -5.93 11.23
C ARG A 33 -15.56 -4.49 11.30
N PHE A 34 -15.05 -3.61 10.45
CA PHE A 34 -15.55 -2.25 10.33
C PHE A 34 -16.99 -2.23 9.82
N LEU A 35 -17.32 -3.03 8.80
CA LEU A 35 -18.69 -3.13 8.30
C LEU A 35 -19.66 -3.73 9.32
N ASP A 36 -19.21 -4.69 10.11
CA ASP A 36 -19.98 -5.29 11.20
C ASP A 36 -20.14 -4.39 12.44
N GLY A 37 -19.52 -3.21 12.45
CA GLY A 37 -19.51 -2.32 13.62
C GLY A 37 -18.65 -2.82 14.79
N LYS A 38 -17.86 -3.89 14.60
CA LYS A 38 -16.93 -4.46 15.60
C LYS A 38 -15.58 -3.74 15.66
N LEU A 39 -15.33 -2.83 14.73
CA LEU A 39 -14.21 -1.90 14.74
C LEU A 39 -14.78 -0.49 14.90
N ASP A 40 -14.62 0.05 16.10
CA ASP A 40 -15.08 1.38 16.43
C ASP A 40 -13.98 2.39 16.12
N VAL A 41 -14.34 3.43 15.36
CA VAL A 41 -13.44 4.52 15.00
C VAL A 41 -14.21 5.79 15.32
N GLN A 42 -13.71 6.56 16.29
CA GLN A 42 -14.29 7.85 16.57
C GLN A 42 -14.19 8.73 15.32
N PRO A 43 -15.31 9.20 14.74
CA PRO A 43 -15.24 10.14 13.63
C PRO A 43 -14.58 11.42 14.14
N ARG A 44 -13.53 11.89 13.47
CA ARG A 44 -13.16 13.31 13.54
C ARG A 44 -14.30 14.07 12.86
N GLU A 45 -15.21 14.65 13.64
CA GLU A 45 -16.33 15.43 13.14
C GLU A 45 -15.82 16.53 12.19
N GLN A 46 -16.37 16.52 10.97
CA GLN A 46 -16.17 17.54 9.97
C GLN A 46 -16.81 18.85 10.47
N ARG A 47 -16.00 19.85 10.83
CA ARG A 47 -16.48 21.23 10.94
C ARG A 47 -16.75 21.75 9.53
N GLY A 48 -17.97 21.58 9.06
CA GLY A 48 -18.48 22.23 7.86
C GLY A 48 -18.56 23.73 8.08
N ALA A 49 -17.92 24.49 7.20
CA ALA A 49 -18.11 25.92 7.05
C ALA A 49 -19.32 26.18 6.15
N SER A 50 -20.36 26.84 6.67
CA SER A 50 -21.21 27.75 5.90
C SER A 50 -22.13 28.60 6.79
N SER A 51 -22.03 29.91 6.56
CA SER A 51 -23.02 30.99 6.70
C SER A 51 -23.68 31.30 8.06
N SER A 52 -23.23 32.42 8.63
CA SER A 52 -24.01 33.55 9.17
C SER A 52 -25.44 33.29 9.69
N GLY A 53 -25.58 33.45 11.01
CA GLY A 53 -26.86 33.61 11.71
C GLY A 53 -26.61 33.74 13.21
N ASP A 54 -26.73 34.97 13.71
CA ASP A 54 -26.56 35.35 15.11
C ASP A 54 -27.60 34.68 16.05
N VAL A 55 -27.31 34.71 17.35
CA VAL A 55 -28.17 34.48 18.54
C VAL A 55 -27.83 33.28 19.45
N SER A 56 -27.26 33.66 20.60
CA SER A 56 -27.29 33.04 21.96
C SER A 56 -26.27 31.94 22.33
N ASP A 57 -25.10 32.43 22.74
CA ASP A 57 -24.04 31.75 23.49
C ASP A 57 -24.35 31.74 25.00
N THR A 58 -24.78 30.61 25.59
CA THR A 58 -24.58 30.35 27.05
C THR A 58 -24.75 28.90 27.52
N ARG A 59 -24.71 27.88 26.66
CA ARG A 59 -24.81 26.47 27.11
C ARG A 59 -23.77 25.50 26.54
N ARG A 60 -22.79 25.99 25.76
CA ARG A 60 -21.79 25.16 25.06
C ARG A 60 -20.40 25.12 25.69
N LYS A 61 -20.12 25.90 26.75
CA LYS A 61 -18.78 25.99 27.37
C LYS A 61 -18.45 24.89 28.39
N THR A 62 -19.42 24.14 28.90
CA THR A 62 -19.18 23.16 29.99
C THR A 62 -18.85 21.73 29.53
N LEU A 63 -19.12 21.36 28.28
CA LEU A 63 -18.83 20.01 27.75
C LEU A 63 -17.55 19.94 26.89
N GLY A 64 -17.09 21.07 26.35
CA GLY A 64 -15.85 21.16 25.56
C GLY A 64 -14.58 21.31 26.41
N ALA A 65 -14.69 21.89 27.61
CA ALA A 65 -13.57 22.02 28.54
C ALA A 65 -13.16 20.66 29.13
N ALA A 66 -14.13 19.82 29.51
CA ALA A 66 -13.87 18.51 30.11
C ALA A 66 -13.13 17.53 29.17
N LYS A 67 -13.52 17.48 27.87
CA LYS A 67 -12.82 16.63 26.87
C LYS A 67 -11.43 17.14 26.48
N SER A 68 -11.21 18.46 26.55
CA SER A 68 -9.90 19.08 26.33
C SER A 68 -8.94 18.80 27.50
N GLU A 69 -9.43 18.84 28.74
CA GLU A 69 -8.66 18.48 29.92
C GLU A 69 -8.30 17.00 29.97
N GLU A 70 -9.22 16.10 29.61
CA GLU A 70 -8.96 14.66 29.64
C GLU A 70 -7.88 14.24 28.62
N ASN A 71 -7.91 14.79 27.41
CA ASN A 71 -6.87 14.52 26.41
C ASN A 71 -5.50 15.09 26.83
N LYS A 72 -5.46 16.29 27.42
CA LYS A 72 -4.22 16.87 27.95
C LYS A 72 -3.62 16.03 29.08
N LYS A 73 -4.46 15.46 29.95
CA LYS A 73 -4.02 14.55 31.01
C LYS A 73 -3.44 13.26 30.45
N VAL A 74 -4.06 12.69 29.42
CA VAL A 74 -3.56 11.45 28.77
C VAL A 74 -2.21 11.68 28.08
N GLU A 75 -2.06 12.81 27.38
CA GLU A 75 -0.82 13.17 26.69
C GLU A 75 0.33 13.40 27.69
N ALA A 76 0.07 14.09 28.81
CA ALA A 76 1.05 14.27 29.88
C ALA A 76 1.55 12.94 30.48
N VAL A 77 0.64 11.97 30.70
CA VAL A 77 1.01 10.63 31.18
C VAL A 77 1.90 9.89 30.17
N MET A 78 1.61 10.01 28.86
CA MET A 78 2.41 9.35 27.83
C MET A 78 3.81 9.95 27.72
N ASP A 79 3.93 11.26 27.88
CA ASP A 79 5.21 11.96 27.91
C ASP A 79 6.06 11.55 29.12
N ASP A 80 5.45 11.47 30.30
CA ASP A 80 6.17 11.06 31.52
C ASP A 80 6.62 9.60 31.47
N LEU A 81 5.80 8.69 30.94
CA LEU A 81 6.20 7.30 30.70
C LEU A 81 7.34 7.20 29.67
N SER A 82 7.32 8.05 28.63
CA SER A 82 8.39 8.10 27.63
C SER A 82 9.70 8.60 28.25
N LYS A 83 9.66 9.67 29.06
CA LYS A 83 10.82 10.16 29.82
C LYS A 83 11.40 9.10 30.76
N ASN A 84 10.55 8.32 31.43
CA ASN A 84 11.01 7.24 32.32
C ASN A 84 11.77 6.15 31.54
N ILE A 85 11.29 5.79 30.34
CA ILE A 85 11.99 4.86 29.46
C ILE A 85 13.32 5.47 29.00
N ASP A 86 13.32 6.74 28.57
CA ASP A 86 14.56 7.42 28.15
C ASP A 86 15.59 7.46 29.28
N GLN A 87 15.17 7.71 30.52
CA GLN A 87 16.04 7.66 31.71
C GLN A 87 16.60 6.26 31.97
N ALA A 88 15.78 5.22 31.80
CA ALA A 88 16.21 3.83 31.92
C ALA A 88 17.26 3.46 30.85
N VAL A 89 17.05 3.89 29.59
CA VAL A 89 18.04 3.71 28.52
C VAL A 89 19.37 4.38 28.88
N GLN A 90 19.32 5.61 29.41
CA GLN A 90 20.52 6.34 29.83
C GLN A 90 21.24 5.69 31.02
N LEU A 91 20.53 4.96 31.89
CA LEU A 91 21.15 4.17 32.96
C LEU A 91 21.81 2.89 32.42
N CYS A 92 21.20 2.21 31.45
CA CYS A 92 21.81 1.07 30.78
C CYS A 92 23.10 1.48 30.04
N ILE A 93 23.15 2.68 29.45
CA ILE A 93 24.39 3.21 28.86
C ILE A 93 25.45 3.47 29.95
N ARG A 94 25.07 4.15 31.04
CA ARG A 94 26.01 4.47 32.13
C ARG A 94 26.53 3.25 32.88
N SER A 95 25.75 2.18 32.94
CA SER A 95 26.15 0.90 33.56
C SER A 95 27.00 0.02 32.63
N GLY A 96 27.24 0.44 31.38
CA GLY A 96 27.99 -0.34 30.39
C GLY A 96 27.21 -1.49 29.76
N GLU A 97 25.90 -1.56 30.02
CA GLU A 97 25.00 -2.53 29.42
C GLU A 97 24.69 -2.21 27.95
N PHE A 98 24.66 -0.93 27.58
CA PHE A 98 24.53 -0.45 26.19
C PHE A 98 25.77 0.34 25.75
N PRO A 99 26.14 0.31 24.44
CA PRO A 99 27.28 1.07 23.92
C PRO A 99 27.07 2.58 24.03
N SER A 100 28.10 3.31 24.48
CA SER A 100 28.06 4.77 24.68
C SER A 100 28.04 5.58 23.38
N ASN A 101 28.40 4.98 22.24
CA ASN A 101 28.42 5.60 20.89
C ASN A 101 27.11 5.41 20.11
N MET A 102 26.06 4.92 20.77
CA MET A 102 24.79 4.62 20.14
C MET A 102 23.91 5.86 19.98
N GLN A 103 23.37 6.09 18.78
CA GLN A 103 22.27 7.04 18.60
C GLN A 103 21.00 6.47 19.24
N ILE A 104 20.55 7.10 20.32
CA ILE A 104 19.43 6.61 21.12
C ILE A 104 18.12 7.02 20.44
N PRO A 105 17.29 6.07 19.99
CA PRO A 105 15.94 6.39 19.53
C PRO A 105 15.11 6.89 20.72
N LYS A 106 14.35 7.98 20.52
CA LYS A 106 13.46 8.52 21.56
C LYS A 106 12.35 7.52 21.88
N ALA A 107 12.10 7.25 23.16
CA ALA A 107 11.00 6.41 23.57
C ALA A 107 9.65 7.01 23.12
N SER A 108 8.80 6.16 22.54
CA SER A 108 7.41 6.52 22.24
C SER A 108 6.49 5.53 22.95
N VAL A 109 5.57 6.07 23.75
CA VAL A 109 4.55 5.32 24.46
C VAL A 109 3.21 5.53 23.76
N LYS A 110 2.51 4.45 23.42
CA LYS A 110 1.21 4.48 22.72
C LYS A 110 0.09 3.97 23.63
N LYS A 111 -1.09 4.60 23.55
CA LYS A 111 -2.29 4.22 24.30
C LYS A 111 -2.92 2.99 23.66
N VAL A 112 -3.27 2.00 24.47
CA VAL A 112 -3.89 0.77 24.01
C VAL A 112 -5.41 0.92 24.13
N PHE A 113 -6.10 0.95 22.98
CA PHE A 113 -7.57 0.95 22.95
C PHE A 113 -8.10 -0.46 23.23
N CYS A 114 -9.16 -0.57 24.04
CA CYS A 114 -9.64 -1.80 24.66
C CYS A 114 -10.25 -2.87 23.71
N ALA A 115 -9.97 -2.83 22.40
CA ALA A 115 -10.51 -3.75 21.38
C ALA A 115 -9.58 -4.93 21.01
N ARG A 116 -8.44 -5.11 21.69
CA ARG A 116 -7.49 -6.20 21.44
C ARG A 116 -7.37 -7.13 22.65
N ARG A 117 -8.35 -8.02 22.86
CA ARG A 117 -8.16 -9.19 23.75
C ARG A 117 -7.66 -10.38 22.92
N LYS A 118 -6.34 -10.59 22.89
CA LYS A 118 -5.79 -11.96 22.88
C LYS A 118 -5.43 -12.30 24.31
N LYS A 119 -5.88 -13.46 24.79
CA LYS A 119 -5.63 -13.99 26.14
C LYS A 119 -4.11 -13.96 26.42
N LEU A 120 -3.66 -12.98 27.19
CA LEU A 120 -2.53 -13.17 28.09
C LEU A 120 -3.16 -13.48 29.46
N ALA A 121 -2.57 -14.43 30.17
CA ALA A 121 -3.13 -15.16 31.29
C ALA A 121 -3.76 -14.29 32.41
N GLU A 122 -4.76 -14.90 33.06
CA GLU A 122 -5.31 -14.65 34.40
C GLU A 122 -4.78 -13.40 35.14
N GLY A 123 -5.59 -12.33 35.14
CA GLY A 123 -5.36 -11.16 35.97
C GLY A 123 -6.42 -10.08 35.78
N THR A 124 -6.73 -9.34 36.84
CA THR A 124 -7.65 -8.19 36.88
C THR A 124 -7.01 -6.88 36.37
N GLU A 125 -5.86 -6.96 35.71
CA GLU A 125 -5.07 -5.80 35.28
C GLU A 125 -5.43 -5.35 33.86
N GLN A 126 -5.64 -4.04 33.67
CA GLN A 126 -5.98 -3.46 32.37
C GLN A 126 -4.74 -2.85 31.71
N LEU A 127 -4.38 -3.31 30.51
CA LEU A 127 -3.32 -2.71 29.70
C LEU A 127 -3.74 -1.31 29.20
N LEU A 128 -2.99 -0.28 29.60
CA LEU A 128 -3.28 1.12 29.25
C LEU A 128 -2.32 1.66 28.18
N TYR A 129 -1.02 1.35 28.28
CA TYR A 129 0.00 1.87 27.37
C TYR A 129 1.05 0.81 27.01
N THR A 130 1.72 0.98 25.88
CA THR A 130 2.81 0.09 25.43
C THR A 130 3.92 0.86 24.71
N SER A 131 5.16 0.37 24.81
CA SER A 131 6.31 0.88 24.06
C SER A 131 7.07 -0.28 23.41
N ASN A 132 7.53 -0.06 22.18
CA ASN A 132 8.31 -1.02 21.38
C ASN A 132 9.78 -0.60 21.23
N ILE A 133 10.29 0.23 22.14
CA ILE A 133 11.63 0.83 22.05
C ILE A 133 12.78 -0.19 21.98
N ALA A 134 12.58 -1.40 22.51
CA ALA A 134 13.60 -2.45 22.53
C ALA A 134 14.02 -2.90 21.12
N PHE A 135 13.12 -2.80 20.13
CA PHE A 135 13.40 -3.18 18.74
C PHE A 135 14.35 -2.17 18.04
N PRO A 136 14.07 -0.85 18.05
CA PRO A 136 15.05 0.16 17.61
C PRO A 136 16.40 0.05 18.33
N ILE A 137 16.41 -0.23 19.64
CA ILE A 137 17.66 -0.37 20.39
C ILE A 137 18.44 -1.60 19.91
N ALA A 138 17.79 -2.76 19.75
CA ALA A 138 18.42 -3.96 19.22
C ALA A 138 19.05 -3.73 17.84
N ALA A 139 18.34 -3.00 16.97
CA ALA A 139 18.82 -2.67 15.64
C ALA A 139 20.05 -1.76 15.67
N ALA A 140 20.06 -0.75 16.54
CA ALA A 140 21.19 0.17 16.67
C ALA A 140 22.44 -0.49 17.29
N ILE A 141 22.27 -1.34 18.31
CA ILE A 141 23.39 -2.15 18.87
C ILE A 141 23.98 -3.06 17.79
N LYS A 142 23.13 -3.69 16.96
CA LYS A 142 23.58 -4.55 15.87
C LYS A 142 24.43 -3.80 14.83
N ARG A 143 24.09 -2.54 14.51
CA ARG A 143 24.85 -1.71 13.56
C ARG A 143 26.27 -1.40 14.06
N ILE A 144 26.42 -1.12 15.36
CA ILE A 144 27.71 -0.82 15.99
C ILE A 144 28.60 -2.06 16.02
N GLN A 145 28.03 -3.23 16.34
CA GLN A 145 28.76 -4.50 16.31
C GLN A 145 29.24 -4.91 14.90
N THR A 146 28.53 -4.48 13.85
CA THR A 146 28.96 -4.73 12.46
C THR A 146 30.08 -3.80 11.99
N SER A 147 30.19 -2.58 12.52
CA SER A 147 31.28 -1.66 12.18
C SER A 147 32.61 -2.00 12.87
N GLU A 148 32.58 -2.73 13.98
CA GLU A 148 33.79 -3.12 14.72
C GLU A 148 34.39 -4.48 14.28
N LYS A 149 33.67 -5.28 13.47
CA LYS A 149 34.05 -6.64 13.06
C LYS A 149 34.65 -6.74 11.65
N GLU A 150 35.58 -5.85 11.29
CA GLU A 150 36.46 -6.04 10.11
C GLU A 150 37.83 -6.67 10.43
N GLY A 151 38.05 -7.13 11.67
CA GLY A 151 39.26 -7.88 12.00
C GLY A 151 39.04 -8.87 13.15
N ILE A 152 39.37 -10.13 12.91
CA ILE A 152 39.50 -11.25 13.86
C ILE A 152 38.21 -12.07 14.11
N ASN A 153 38.24 -13.31 13.62
CA ASN A 153 37.34 -14.40 13.97
C ASN A 153 37.55 -14.84 15.42
N SER A 154 36.57 -14.60 16.31
CA SER A 154 36.40 -15.36 17.56
C SER A 154 35.03 -15.08 18.21
N ALA A 155 34.35 -16.18 18.58
CA ALA A 155 33.32 -16.38 19.61
C ALA A 155 32.15 -15.39 19.77
N GLU A 156 30.92 -15.90 19.58
CA GLU A 156 29.67 -15.55 20.27
C GLU A 156 29.65 -14.22 21.05
N GLY A 157 29.68 -13.10 20.32
CA GLY A 157 29.37 -11.80 20.88
C GLY A 157 27.88 -11.72 21.16
N ASN A 158 27.51 -11.56 22.43
CA ASN A 158 26.13 -11.42 22.94
C ASN A 158 25.26 -10.55 22.01
N ARG A 159 24.47 -11.20 21.15
CA ARG A 159 23.40 -10.55 20.40
C ARG A 159 22.27 -10.28 21.40
N LEU A 160 22.17 -9.04 21.86
CA LEU A 160 21.06 -8.62 22.71
C LEU A 160 19.77 -8.67 21.88
N SER A 161 18.85 -9.58 22.23
CA SER A 161 17.54 -9.65 21.58
C SER A 161 16.61 -8.54 22.11
N PRO A 162 15.57 -8.16 21.37
CA PRO A 162 14.57 -7.21 21.88
C PRO A 162 13.98 -7.64 23.22
N GLU A 163 13.79 -8.94 23.48
CA GLU A 163 13.32 -9.48 24.76
C GLU A 163 14.31 -9.18 25.89
N THR A 164 15.59 -9.49 25.70
CA THR A 164 16.63 -9.21 26.69
C THR A 164 16.73 -7.71 26.98
N ILE A 165 16.68 -6.88 25.94
CA ILE A 165 16.72 -5.42 26.07
C ILE A 165 15.52 -4.90 26.85
N SER A 166 14.31 -5.41 26.57
CA SER A 166 13.12 -5.01 27.30
C SER A 166 13.17 -5.39 28.79
N GLU A 167 13.74 -6.54 29.14
CA GLU A 167 13.95 -6.96 30.54
C GLU A 167 15.00 -6.10 31.25
N MET A 168 16.09 -5.74 30.56
CA MET A 168 17.12 -4.83 31.08
C MET A 168 16.52 -3.44 31.37
N LEU A 169 15.71 -2.93 30.44
CA LEU A 169 14.99 -1.68 30.62
C LEU A 169 14.00 -1.76 31.78
N LEU A 170 13.27 -2.87 31.94
CA LEU A 170 12.39 -3.07 33.10
C LEU A 170 13.18 -2.99 34.42
N SER A 171 14.32 -3.67 34.52
CA SER A 171 15.19 -3.61 35.70
C SER A 171 15.72 -2.20 35.96
N ALA A 172 16.11 -1.46 34.93
CA ALA A 172 16.55 -0.08 35.03
C ALA A 172 15.40 0.85 35.44
N MET A 173 14.19 0.67 34.91
CA MET A 173 13.01 1.47 35.28
C MET A 173 12.65 1.29 36.76
N HIS A 174 12.78 0.10 37.32
CA HIS A 174 12.61 -0.12 38.77
C HIS A 174 13.61 0.66 39.63
N LYS A 175 14.76 1.07 39.08
CA LYS A 175 15.77 1.89 39.78
C LYS A 175 15.55 3.39 39.62
N VAL A 176 14.77 3.82 38.62
CA VAL A 176 14.54 5.24 38.27
C VAL A 176 13.43 5.86 39.14
N GLY A 177 12.54 5.04 39.71
CA GLY A 177 11.51 5.45 40.66
C GLY A 177 10.16 4.79 40.35
N GLU A 178 9.32 4.60 41.37
CA GLU A 178 7.98 4.04 41.21
C GLU A 178 7.02 5.07 40.60
N THR A 179 6.37 4.73 39.48
CA THR A 179 5.19 5.46 39.00
C THR A 179 3.97 5.01 39.81
N PRO A 180 3.28 5.88 40.58
CA PRO A 180 2.38 5.44 41.65
C PRO A 180 1.12 4.62 41.27
N ASP A 181 0.75 4.45 40.00
CA ASP A 181 -0.56 3.83 39.64
C ASP A 181 -0.50 2.80 38.49
N VAL A 182 0.70 2.38 38.09
CA VAL A 182 0.89 1.56 36.89
C VAL A 182 1.89 0.43 37.14
N SER A 183 1.47 -0.82 36.99
CA SER A 183 2.35 -1.98 36.95
C SER A 183 2.99 -2.13 35.57
N ILE A 184 4.28 -2.44 35.54
CA ILE A 184 5.04 -2.58 34.29
C ILE A 184 5.30 -4.06 34.04
N LYS A 185 5.00 -4.55 32.83
CA LYS A 185 5.29 -5.92 32.39
C LYS A 185 5.94 -5.93 31.02
N VAL A 186 6.92 -6.80 30.84
CA VAL A 186 7.56 -7.02 29.54
C VAL A 186 6.95 -8.24 28.84
N CYS A 187 6.72 -8.15 27.53
CA CYS A 187 6.28 -9.28 26.73
C CYS A 187 6.79 -9.14 25.29
N LYS A 188 7.61 -10.10 24.83
CA LYS A 188 8.13 -10.17 23.45
C LYS A 188 8.75 -8.85 22.95
N GLY A 189 9.60 -8.22 23.77
CA GLY A 189 10.24 -6.94 23.40
C GLY A 189 9.38 -5.70 23.61
N HIS A 190 8.15 -5.82 24.13
CA HIS A 190 7.29 -4.68 24.49
C HIS A 190 7.29 -4.41 25.98
N ILE A 191 7.36 -3.12 26.34
CA ILE A 191 7.16 -2.62 27.71
C ILE A 191 5.70 -2.21 27.83
N ASN A 192 4.95 -2.88 28.69
CA ASN A 192 3.52 -2.71 28.87
C ASN A 192 3.21 -2.11 30.23
N PHE A 193 2.29 -1.16 30.25
CA PHE A 193 1.88 -0.39 31.42
C PHE A 193 0.42 -0.74 31.74
N LEU A 194 0.20 -1.42 32.86
CA LEU A 194 -1.10 -1.91 33.30
C LEU A 194 -1.56 -1.19 34.57
N SER A 195 -2.87 -1.05 34.76
CA SER A 195 -3.43 -0.51 36.01
C SER A 195 -4.07 -1.63 36.83
N SER A 196 -3.85 -1.60 38.15
CA SER A 196 -4.51 -2.47 39.11
C SER A 196 -5.92 -1.96 39.37
N ALA A 197 -6.93 -2.73 38.97
CA ALA A 197 -8.31 -2.36 39.24
C ALA A 197 -8.65 -2.53 40.74
N LYS A 198 -8.44 -1.49 41.55
CA LYS A 198 -9.08 -1.31 42.87
C LYS A 198 -9.42 0.16 43.17
N ASP A 199 -10.75 0.41 43.23
CA ASP A 199 -11.55 1.50 43.85
C ASP A 199 -11.33 2.95 43.36
N SER A 200 -12.33 3.80 43.06
CA SER A 200 -13.72 3.90 43.54
C SER A 200 -14.64 4.72 42.60
N PHE A 201 -15.81 4.18 42.23
CA PHE A 201 -17.04 4.97 42.12
C PHE A 201 -17.97 4.44 43.21
N SER A 202 -18.27 5.29 44.18
CA SER A 202 -19.07 4.97 45.36
C SER A 202 -20.51 4.64 44.98
N ASP A 203 -20.91 3.39 45.18
CA ASP A 203 -22.30 2.98 45.29
C ASP A 203 -22.57 2.63 46.77
N ARG A 204 -23.19 3.57 47.47
CA ARG A 204 -23.87 3.35 48.76
C ARG A 204 -25.03 4.33 48.84
N ASP A 205 -26.23 3.81 48.68
CA ASP A 205 -27.26 3.91 49.72
C ASP A 205 -28.24 2.73 49.57
N VAL A 206 -28.06 1.74 50.44
CA VAL A 206 -29.11 0.81 50.86
C VAL A 206 -29.42 1.15 52.30
N VAL A 207 -30.71 1.14 52.66
CA VAL A 207 -31.34 0.64 53.91
C VAL A 207 -32.67 1.40 54.16
N PRO A 208 -33.77 0.79 54.65
CA PRO A 208 -34.29 -0.59 54.47
C PRO A 208 -35.86 -0.64 54.44
N ASN A 209 -36.42 -1.85 54.58
CA ASN A 209 -37.82 -2.23 54.89
C ASN A 209 -38.82 -2.15 53.72
N GLY A 210 -39.52 -3.20 53.28
CA GLY A 210 -39.91 -4.45 53.94
C GLY A 210 -41.37 -4.36 54.43
N ASN A 211 -42.34 -4.81 53.61
CA ASN A 211 -43.40 -5.76 53.99
C ASN A 211 -44.65 -5.77 53.06
N ILE A 212 -45.02 -6.99 52.65
CA ILE A 212 -46.37 -7.60 52.69
C ILE A 212 -47.42 -7.17 51.64
N SER A 213 -47.54 -8.03 50.62
CA SER A 213 -48.70 -8.80 50.13
C SER A 213 -50.09 -8.18 49.88
N ARG A 214 -50.67 -8.67 48.76
CA ARG A 214 -52.07 -9.07 48.48
C ARG A 214 -53.11 -7.99 48.09
N GLY A 215 -53.71 -8.20 46.91
CA GLY A 215 -55.18 -8.14 46.77
C GLY A 215 -55.75 -7.26 45.64
N ALA A 216 -55.97 -7.89 44.48
CA ALA A 216 -57.13 -7.80 43.56
C ALA A 216 -57.99 -6.53 43.38
N ASN A 217 -58.28 -6.28 42.08
CA ASN A 217 -59.42 -5.55 41.45
C ASN A 217 -59.42 -4.02 41.64
N SER A 218 -59.72 -3.16 40.66
CA SER A 218 -60.67 -3.22 39.55
C SER A 218 -60.35 -2.14 38.48
N LEU A 219 -60.96 -2.30 37.30
CA LEU A 219 -60.97 -1.38 36.16
C LEU A 219 -61.35 0.07 36.55
N ASP A 220 -60.69 1.06 35.92
CA ASP A 220 -61.33 2.03 35.02
C ASP A 220 -60.27 2.84 34.25
N GLY A 221 -60.60 3.28 33.04
CA GLY A 221 -59.68 3.86 32.07
C GLY A 221 -59.35 5.33 32.28
N SER A 222 -58.17 5.73 31.80
CA SER A 222 -57.92 7.05 31.21
C SER A 222 -56.56 7.05 30.52
N GLU A 223 -56.53 7.70 29.37
CA GLU A 223 -55.44 7.83 28.42
C GLU A 223 -54.16 8.40 29.07
N THR A 224 -53.00 7.80 28.81
CA THR A 224 -51.73 8.50 29.01
C THR A 224 -50.64 7.98 28.07
N LEU A 225 -49.99 8.95 27.44
CA LEU A 225 -48.89 8.84 26.49
C LEU A 225 -47.76 7.96 27.03
N HIS A 226 -47.51 6.83 26.37
CA HIS A 226 -46.33 6.02 26.62
C HIS A 226 -45.10 6.63 25.94
N ALA A 227 -44.33 7.42 26.70
CA ALA A 227 -42.91 7.58 26.45
C ALA A 227 -42.21 6.25 26.78
N LYS A 228 -41.92 5.45 25.75
CA LYS A 228 -41.06 4.28 25.88
C LYS A 228 -39.64 4.75 26.23
N LYS A 229 -39.20 4.31 27.39
CA LYS A 229 -37.84 4.36 27.88
C LYS A 229 -37.05 3.35 27.04
N ASP A 230 -36.48 3.80 25.93
CA ASP A 230 -35.58 2.96 25.13
C ASP A 230 -34.29 2.79 25.91
N SER A 231 -34.06 1.56 26.39
CA SER A 231 -32.72 1.14 26.79
C SER A 231 -31.84 1.18 25.55
N GLU A 232 -30.88 2.10 25.49
CA GLU A 232 -29.87 2.16 24.43
C GLU A 232 -28.96 0.93 24.51
N ASN A 233 -29.45 -0.17 23.96
CA ASN A 233 -28.63 -1.28 23.52
C ASN A 233 -27.75 -0.71 22.39
N HIS A 234 -26.47 -0.46 22.66
CA HIS A 234 -25.49 -0.02 21.67
C HIS A 234 -25.21 -1.18 20.69
N GLN A 235 -26.22 -1.53 19.90
CA GLN A 235 -26.11 -2.54 18.87
C GLN A 235 -25.39 -1.86 17.70
N ALA A 236 -24.10 -2.14 17.58
CA ALA A 236 -23.23 -1.51 16.60
C ALA A 236 -23.88 -1.54 15.21
N ARG A 237 -24.10 -0.36 14.63
CA ARG A 237 -24.81 -0.22 13.35
C ARG A 237 -23.99 -0.90 12.26
N LYS A 238 -24.56 -1.95 11.66
CA LYS A 238 -23.97 -2.61 10.49
C LYS A 238 -23.93 -1.63 9.33
N ARG A 239 -22.75 -1.46 8.73
CA ARG A 239 -22.49 -0.59 7.58
C ARG A 239 -22.58 -1.41 6.30
N LYS A 240 -23.04 -0.79 5.20
CA LYS A 240 -23.15 -1.42 3.89
C LYS A 240 -22.01 -0.96 3.00
N LEU A 241 -21.21 -1.90 2.49
CA LEU A 241 -20.24 -1.64 1.41
C LEU A 241 -20.89 -1.93 0.06
N GLU A 242 -20.71 -1.01 -0.87
CA GLU A 242 -21.12 -1.15 -2.27
C GLU A 242 -19.94 -0.81 -3.17
N ILE A 243 -19.73 -1.62 -4.20
CA ILE A 243 -18.68 -1.40 -5.21
C ILE A 243 -19.38 -1.27 -6.56
N HIS A 244 -19.24 -0.10 -7.19
CA HIS A 244 -19.87 0.21 -8.47
C HIS A 244 -18.82 0.44 -9.53
N LEU A 245 -18.89 -0.31 -10.63
CA LEU A 245 -18.06 -0.08 -11.79
C LEU A 245 -18.80 0.85 -12.77
N LYS A 246 -18.20 1.99 -13.09
CA LYS A 246 -18.75 2.97 -14.03
C LYS A 246 -17.74 3.23 -15.15
N ARG A 247 -18.24 3.56 -16.35
CA ARG A 247 -17.37 4.03 -17.44
C ARG A 247 -16.63 5.29 -17.00
N SER A 248 -15.38 5.42 -17.44
CA SER A 248 -14.56 6.60 -17.19
C SER A 248 -15.30 7.83 -17.71
N SER A 249 -15.57 8.75 -16.80
CA SER A 249 -16.28 10.01 -17.06
C SER A 249 -16.02 10.93 -15.88
N PHE A 250 -16.11 12.23 -16.10
CA PHE A 250 -15.94 13.18 -15.01
C PHE A 250 -17.13 13.12 -14.03
N ASP A 251 -16.83 12.80 -12.77
CA ASP A 251 -17.75 12.87 -11.64
C ASP A 251 -17.23 13.90 -10.62
N PRO A 252 -18.00 14.96 -10.30
CA PRO A 252 -17.60 15.97 -9.32
C PRO A 252 -17.31 15.40 -7.92
N GLU A 253 -18.01 14.35 -7.48
CA GLU A 253 -17.81 13.73 -6.17
C GLU A 253 -16.45 13.02 -6.11
N GLU A 254 -16.07 12.35 -7.19
CA GLU A 254 -14.77 11.70 -7.33
C GLU A 254 -13.64 12.72 -7.38
N HIS A 255 -13.81 13.81 -8.13
CA HIS A 255 -12.82 14.88 -8.21
C HIS A 255 -12.57 15.54 -6.85
N GLU A 256 -13.62 15.74 -6.04
CA GLU A 256 -13.47 16.28 -4.68
C GLU A 256 -12.73 15.30 -3.76
N LEU A 257 -13.01 13.99 -3.89
CA LEU A 257 -12.25 12.97 -3.18
C LEU A 257 -10.77 12.96 -3.60
N TYR A 258 -10.48 13.06 -4.90
CA TYR A 258 -9.13 13.14 -5.45
C TYR A 258 -8.37 14.36 -4.88
N LYS A 259 -9.00 15.55 -4.84
CA LYS A 259 -8.40 16.73 -4.21
C LYS A 259 -8.02 16.49 -2.77
N ARG A 260 -8.94 15.96 -1.96
CA ARG A 260 -8.67 15.67 -0.54
C ARG A 260 -7.52 14.67 -0.39
N TYR A 261 -7.46 13.66 -1.26
CA TYR A 261 -6.39 12.69 -1.28
C TYR A 261 -5.03 13.32 -1.63
N GLN A 262 -4.93 14.08 -2.72
CA GLN A 262 -3.70 14.76 -3.14
C GLN A 262 -3.18 15.72 -2.06
N LEU A 263 -4.06 16.53 -1.48
CA LEU A 263 -3.67 17.50 -0.45
C LEU A 263 -3.18 16.84 0.84
N LYS A 264 -3.83 15.76 1.31
CA LYS A 264 -3.51 15.13 2.60
C LYS A 264 -2.44 14.04 2.53
N VAL A 265 -2.36 13.32 1.41
CA VAL A 265 -1.46 12.15 1.26
C VAL A 265 -0.21 12.51 0.47
N HIS A 266 -0.32 13.40 -0.52
CA HIS A 266 0.78 13.82 -1.38
C HIS A 266 1.33 15.22 -1.04
N ASN A 267 0.69 15.95 -0.12
CA ASN A 267 1.07 17.33 0.25
C ASN A 267 1.09 18.30 -0.94
N ASP A 268 0.29 18.03 -1.97
CA ASP A 268 0.20 18.90 -3.14
C ASP A 268 -0.35 20.29 -2.74
N LYS A 269 0.05 21.32 -3.47
CA LYS A 269 -0.50 22.68 -3.29
C LYS A 269 -1.91 22.76 -3.91
N PRO A 270 -2.89 23.43 -3.28
CA PRO A 270 -4.27 23.53 -3.78
C PRO A 270 -4.40 24.06 -5.22
N GLY A 271 -3.49 24.95 -5.63
CA GLY A 271 -3.47 25.50 -7.00
C GLY A 271 -3.04 24.51 -8.09
N HIS A 272 -2.41 23.39 -7.72
CA HIS A 272 -1.92 22.39 -8.69
C HIS A 272 -2.95 21.26 -8.94
N VAL A 273 -3.96 21.13 -8.09
CA VAL A 273 -5.01 20.11 -8.24
C VAL A 273 -6.20 20.70 -9.02
N VAL A 274 -5.95 20.95 -10.30
CA VAL A 274 -6.93 21.49 -11.24
C VAL A 274 -7.71 20.39 -11.95
N GLU A 275 -8.97 20.69 -12.27
CA GLU A 275 -9.91 19.77 -12.92
C GLU A 275 -9.41 19.26 -14.28
N SER A 276 -8.75 20.11 -15.06
CA SER A 276 -8.16 19.74 -16.34
C SER A 276 -7.06 18.68 -16.19
N SER A 277 -6.24 18.79 -15.14
CA SER A 277 -5.21 17.79 -14.84
C SER A 277 -5.84 16.47 -14.41
N TYR A 278 -6.88 16.52 -13.56
CA TYR A 278 -7.67 15.34 -13.18
C TYR A 278 -8.28 14.65 -14.40
N ARG A 279 -8.92 15.41 -15.31
CA ARG A 279 -9.51 14.83 -16.52
C ARG A 279 -8.46 14.17 -17.41
N ARG A 280 -7.40 14.90 -17.75
CA ARG A 280 -6.33 14.39 -18.61
C ARG A 280 -5.65 13.14 -18.04
N PHE A 281 -5.53 13.07 -16.70
CA PHE A 281 -4.83 11.97 -16.05
C PHE A 281 -5.72 10.75 -15.78
N LEU A 282 -6.97 10.96 -15.34
CA LEU A 282 -7.81 9.89 -14.79
C LEU A 282 -9.12 9.67 -15.56
N VAL A 283 -9.56 10.62 -16.39
CA VAL A 283 -10.84 10.52 -17.12
C VAL A 283 -10.62 10.22 -18.60
N ASP A 284 -9.82 11.05 -19.25
CA ASP A 284 -9.58 11.00 -20.68
C ASP A 284 -8.73 9.78 -21.02
N SER A 285 -9.27 8.88 -21.83
CA SER A 285 -8.61 7.62 -22.18
C SER A 285 -8.46 7.48 -23.69
N PRO A 286 -7.28 7.04 -24.18
CA PRO A 286 -7.11 6.69 -25.57
C PRO A 286 -7.71 5.31 -25.91
N LEU A 287 -8.18 4.55 -24.91
CA LEU A 287 -8.71 3.20 -25.13
C LEU A 287 -10.07 3.25 -25.81
N ILE A 288 -10.26 2.36 -26.80
CA ILE A 288 -11.53 2.24 -27.52
C ILE A 288 -12.54 1.49 -26.66
N ASP A 289 -13.69 2.11 -26.46
CA ASP A 289 -14.81 1.50 -25.77
C ASP A 289 -15.44 0.38 -26.62
N VAL A 290 -15.40 -0.84 -26.11
CA VAL A 290 -16.06 -2.01 -26.72
C VAL A 290 -17.24 -2.41 -25.87
N GLN A 291 -18.43 -2.43 -26.46
CA GLN A 291 -19.66 -2.86 -25.77
C GLN A 291 -19.75 -4.39 -25.69
N PRO A 292 -20.47 -4.96 -24.72
CA PRO A 292 -20.69 -6.40 -24.62
C PRO A 292 -21.37 -6.95 -25.89
N SER A 293 -20.77 -7.98 -26.50
CA SER A 293 -21.27 -8.56 -27.77
C SER A 293 -22.19 -9.77 -27.58
N GLY A 294 -22.43 -10.23 -26.33
CA GLY A 294 -23.20 -11.45 -26.03
C GLY A 294 -22.45 -12.77 -26.23
N ASP A 295 -21.41 -12.79 -27.07
CA ASP A 295 -20.64 -13.99 -27.45
C ASP A 295 -19.58 -14.46 -26.43
N GLU A 296 -19.69 -14.09 -25.14
CA GLU A 296 -18.72 -14.45 -24.08
C GLU A 296 -17.24 -14.09 -24.38
N LYS A 297 -17.01 -13.15 -25.31
CA LYS A 297 -15.68 -12.61 -25.63
C LYS A 297 -15.39 -11.29 -24.91
N VAL A 298 -16.44 -10.61 -24.48
CA VAL A 298 -16.39 -9.29 -23.86
C VAL A 298 -17.11 -9.38 -22.52
N PRO A 299 -16.51 -8.91 -21.40
CA PRO A 299 -17.17 -8.95 -20.10
C PRO A 299 -18.44 -8.08 -20.11
N PRO A 300 -19.37 -8.28 -19.16
CA PRO A 300 -20.65 -7.56 -19.12
C PRO A 300 -20.54 -6.02 -19.06
N CYS A 301 -19.40 -5.49 -18.61
CA CYS A 301 -19.12 -4.05 -18.60
C CYS A 301 -18.55 -3.52 -19.92
N GLY A 302 -18.09 -4.39 -20.82
CA GLY A 302 -17.30 -4.01 -21.98
C GLY A 302 -15.80 -3.89 -21.70
N PHE A 303 -15.03 -3.55 -22.73
CA PHE A 303 -13.63 -3.11 -22.61
C PHE A 303 -13.52 -1.59 -22.67
N GLY A 304 -12.47 -1.03 -22.07
CA GLY A 304 -12.19 0.40 -21.98
C GLY A 304 -11.72 0.82 -20.59
N SER A 305 -11.81 2.11 -20.29
CA SER A 305 -11.46 2.67 -18.97
C SER A 305 -12.68 2.86 -18.09
N PHE A 306 -12.51 2.58 -16.79
CA PHE A 306 -13.59 2.57 -15.81
C PHE A 306 -13.13 3.16 -14.47
N HIS A 307 -14.08 3.72 -13.73
CA HIS A 307 -13.94 4.08 -12.33
C HIS A 307 -14.70 3.06 -11.47
N GLN A 308 -13.99 2.40 -10.57
CA GLN A 308 -14.54 1.50 -9.56
C GLN A 308 -14.74 2.28 -8.26
N GLN A 309 -15.99 2.70 -8.00
CA GLN A 309 -16.40 3.46 -6.84
C GLN A 309 -16.66 2.54 -5.63
N TYR A 310 -15.97 2.77 -4.53
CA TYR A 310 -16.18 2.09 -3.25
C TYR A 310 -16.98 3.01 -2.32
N ARG A 311 -18.17 2.56 -1.90
CA ARG A 311 -19.08 3.34 -1.06
C ARG A 311 -19.41 2.61 0.24
N ILE A 312 -19.34 3.33 1.36
CA ILE A 312 -19.81 2.84 2.66
C ILE A 312 -21.01 3.69 3.09
N ASP A 313 -22.15 3.04 3.32
CA ASP A 313 -23.41 3.70 3.66
C ASP A 313 -23.77 4.85 2.70
N GLY A 314 -23.49 4.65 1.41
CA GLY A 314 -23.70 5.64 0.33
C GLY A 314 -22.58 6.66 0.15
N ARG A 315 -21.68 6.85 1.12
CA ARG A 315 -20.54 7.77 1.03
C ARG A 315 -19.41 7.18 0.20
N LEU A 316 -18.92 7.91 -0.80
CA LEU A 316 -17.73 7.54 -1.57
C LEU A 316 -16.46 7.61 -0.72
N ILE A 317 -15.74 6.49 -0.61
CA ILE A 317 -14.53 6.36 0.21
C ILE A 317 -13.27 6.01 -0.58
N ALA A 318 -13.40 5.46 -1.79
CA ALA A 318 -12.28 5.22 -2.70
C ALA A 318 -12.77 5.11 -4.14
N VAL A 319 -11.86 5.40 -5.07
CA VAL A 319 -12.07 5.21 -6.51
C VAL A 319 -10.81 4.58 -7.08
N GLY A 320 -10.98 3.37 -7.63
CA GLY A 320 -9.96 2.72 -8.47
C GLY A 320 -10.18 3.09 -9.92
N VAL A 321 -9.19 3.68 -10.56
CA VAL A 321 -9.16 3.92 -12.01
C VAL A 321 -8.54 2.68 -12.65
N VAL A 322 -9.34 1.98 -13.46
CA VAL A 322 -8.98 0.67 -14.01
C VAL A 322 -9.23 0.61 -15.51
N ASP A 323 -8.34 -0.06 -16.23
CA ASP A 323 -8.54 -0.41 -17.64
C ASP A 323 -8.89 -1.89 -17.74
N ILE A 324 -10.00 -2.19 -18.41
CA ILE A 324 -10.44 -3.57 -18.67
C ILE A 324 -10.17 -3.86 -20.13
N LEU A 325 -9.24 -4.78 -20.36
CA LEU A 325 -8.70 -5.17 -21.66
C LEU A 325 -8.95 -6.66 -21.92
N PRO A 326 -8.83 -7.14 -23.17
CA PRO A 326 -9.15 -8.53 -23.52
C PRO A 326 -8.45 -9.60 -22.68
N LYS A 327 -7.25 -9.30 -22.16
CA LYS A 327 -6.45 -10.24 -21.37
C LYS A 327 -6.33 -9.89 -19.89
N CYS A 328 -6.66 -8.66 -19.50
CA CYS A 328 -6.38 -8.20 -18.15
C CYS A 328 -7.28 -7.07 -17.65
N LEU A 329 -7.30 -6.93 -16.33
CA LEU A 329 -7.63 -5.68 -15.66
C LEU A 329 -6.32 -5.02 -15.22
N SER A 330 -6.13 -3.75 -15.58
CA SER A 330 -4.98 -2.93 -15.18
C SER A 330 -5.39 -1.89 -14.16
N SER A 331 -4.76 -1.91 -12.99
CA SER A 331 -4.94 -0.90 -11.94
C SER A 331 -4.08 0.32 -12.26
N VAL A 332 -4.71 1.38 -12.79
CA VAL A 332 -4.03 2.59 -13.26
C VAL A 332 -3.70 3.49 -12.09
N TYR A 333 -4.71 3.79 -11.28
CA TYR A 333 -4.58 4.70 -10.15
C TYR A 333 -5.63 4.42 -9.08
N LEU A 334 -5.33 4.79 -7.84
CA LEU A 334 -6.27 4.68 -6.73
C LEU A 334 -6.13 5.89 -5.82
N PHE A 335 -7.25 6.56 -5.58
CA PHE A 335 -7.36 7.60 -4.56
C PHE A 335 -8.50 7.28 -3.61
N TRP A 336 -8.34 7.67 -2.35
CA TRP A 336 -9.22 7.24 -1.27
C TRP A 336 -9.32 8.28 -0.17
N ASP A 337 -10.35 8.18 0.66
CA ASP A 337 -10.67 9.16 1.68
C ASP A 337 -9.69 9.01 2.85
N PRO A 338 -8.84 10.02 3.15
CA PRO A 338 -7.83 9.92 4.20
C PRO A 338 -8.38 9.55 5.57
N ASP A 339 -9.66 9.84 5.85
CA ASP A 339 -10.33 9.48 7.10
C ASP A 339 -10.52 7.95 7.25
N TYR A 340 -10.40 7.20 6.15
CA TYR A 340 -10.50 5.74 6.07
C TYR A 340 -9.13 5.05 5.89
N ALA A 341 -8.01 5.75 6.10
CA ALA A 341 -6.64 5.21 5.96
C ALA A 341 -6.43 3.90 6.73
N PHE A 342 -7.04 3.78 7.92
CA PHE A 342 -6.92 2.61 8.78
C PHE A 342 -7.44 1.31 8.14
N LEU A 343 -8.28 1.41 7.09
CA LEU A 343 -8.79 0.27 6.34
C LEU A 343 -7.80 -0.26 5.30
N SER A 344 -6.72 0.45 5.01
CA SER A 344 -5.72 0.07 4.00
C SER A 344 -6.37 -0.17 2.63
N LEU A 345 -7.18 0.79 2.17
CA LEU A 345 -8.04 0.66 0.99
C LEU A 345 -7.28 0.28 -0.29
N GLY A 346 -6.01 0.63 -0.43
CA GLY A 346 -5.21 0.20 -1.59
C GLY A 346 -4.83 -1.27 -1.62
N LYS A 347 -4.69 -1.93 -0.46
CA LYS A 347 -4.56 -3.40 -0.44
C LYS A 347 -5.90 -4.07 -0.67
N TYR A 348 -6.96 -3.49 -0.13
CA TYR A 348 -8.30 -4.01 -0.30
C TYR A 348 -8.78 -3.93 -1.75
N SER A 349 -8.60 -2.79 -2.43
CA SER A 349 -9.04 -2.60 -3.82
C SER A 349 -8.36 -3.60 -4.75
N ALA A 350 -7.05 -3.82 -4.61
CA ALA A 350 -6.32 -4.80 -5.40
C ALA A 350 -6.88 -6.22 -5.23
N ILE A 351 -7.26 -6.63 -4.00
CA ILE A 351 -7.92 -7.93 -3.77
C ILE A 351 -9.27 -7.99 -4.49
N GLN A 352 -10.06 -6.91 -4.43
CA GLN A 352 -11.36 -6.83 -5.11
C GLN A 352 -11.21 -6.84 -6.64
N GLU A 353 -10.22 -6.17 -7.19
CA GLU A 353 -9.89 -6.16 -8.61
C GLU A 353 -9.46 -7.55 -9.10
N ILE A 354 -8.64 -8.28 -8.32
CA ILE A 354 -8.28 -9.68 -8.63
C ILE A 354 -9.52 -10.58 -8.61
N ASN A 355 -10.34 -10.49 -7.57
CA ASN A 355 -11.59 -11.27 -7.48
C ASN A 355 -12.53 -10.96 -8.64
N TRP A 356 -12.62 -9.69 -9.05
CA TRP A 356 -13.40 -9.29 -10.21
C TRP A 356 -12.93 -9.97 -11.50
N VAL A 357 -11.61 -10.07 -11.71
CA VAL A 357 -11.04 -10.82 -12.84
C VAL A 357 -11.43 -12.30 -12.76
N ILE A 358 -11.29 -12.95 -11.60
CA ILE A 358 -11.67 -14.35 -11.40
C ILE A 358 -13.14 -14.58 -11.73
N GLU A 359 -14.04 -13.72 -11.24
CA GLU A 359 -15.48 -13.81 -11.48
C GLU A 359 -15.84 -13.62 -12.96
N ASN A 360 -15.19 -12.68 -13.64
CA ASN A 360 -15.48 -12.36 -15.04
C ASN A 360 -14.79 -13.30 -16.05
N GLN A 361 -13.78 -14.05 -15.62
CA GLN A 361 -13.12 -15.06 -16.45
C GLN A 361 -14.10 -16.15 -16.92
N ALA A 362 -15.15 -16.44 -16.16
CA ALA A 362 -16.22 -17.36 -16.55
C ALA A 362 -16.97 -16.90 -17.82
N ARG A 363 -17.08 -15.59 -18.04
CA ARG A 363 -17.77 -14.98 -19.20
C ARG A 363 -16.81 -14.43 -20.26
N CYS A 364 -15.53 -14.35 -19.95
CA CYS A 364 -14.48 -13.87 -20.83
C CYS A 364 -13.19 -14.65 -20.50
N PRO A 365 -13.02 -15.87 -21.02
CA PRO A 365 -11.90 -16.74 -20.63
C PRO A 365 -10.51 -16.17 -20.94
N SER A 366 -10.41 -15.18 -21.83
CA SER A 366 -9.17 -14.48 -22.13
C SER A 366 -8.73 -13.51 -21.02
N LEU A 367 -9.67 -12.99 -20.22
CA LEU A 367 -9.43 -12.08 -19.10
C LEU A 367 -8.84 -12.88 -17.92
N GLN A 368 -7.51 -12.97 -17.86
CA GLN A 368 -6.82 -13.85 -16.91
C GLN A 368 -5.85 -13.13 -15.99
N TYR A 369 -5.39 -11.95 -16.37
CA TYR A 369 -4.31 -11.26 -15.67
C TYR A 369 -4.80 -10.03 -14.92
N TYR A 370 -4.15 -9.77 -13.80
CA TYR A 370 -4.28 -8.52 -13.05
C TYR A 370 -2.93 -7.79 -13.08
N TYR A 371 -2.93 -6.56 -13.58
CA TYR A 371 -1.73 -5.73 -13.68
C TYR A 371 -1.75 -4.71 -12.55
N LEU A 372 -0.72 -4.73 -11.70
CA LEU A 372 -0.59 -3.80 -10.57
C LEU A 372 0.11 -2.49 -10.99
N GLY A 373 0.32 -2.28 -12.29
CA GLY A 373 1.08 -1.17 -12.85
C GLY A 373 2.60 -1.39 -12.79
N TYR A 374 3.35 -0.30 -12.64
CA TYR A 374 4.81 -0.35 -12.54
C TYR A 374 5.28 -0.84 -11.16
N TYR A 375 6.50 -1.34 -11.12
CA TYR A 375 7.22 -1.83 -9.95
C TYR A 375 8.68 -1.40 -10.04
N ILE A 376 9.13 -0.68 -9.03
CA ILE A 376 10.54 -0.31 -8.85
C ILE A 376 11.03 -1.05 -7.61
N HIS A 377 12.02 -1.92 -7.80
CA HIS A 377 12.47 -2.81 -6.73
C HIS A 377 13.09 -2.05 -5.55
N SER A 378 13.86 -0.99 -5.82
CA SER A 378 14.45 -0.12 -4.80
C SER A 378 13.41 0.73 -4.04
N CYS A 379 12.19 0.92 -4.57
CA CYS A 379 11.17 1.79 -3.98
C CYS A 379 10.35 1.07 -2.90
N SER A 380 10.52 1.47 -1.64
CA SER A 380 9.79 0.92 -0.48
C SER A 380 8.27 1.03 -0.64
N LYS A 381 7.76 2.15 -1.19
CA LYS A 381 6.33 2.37 -1.46
C LYS A 381 5.74 1.37 -2.47
N MET A 382 6.56 0.72 -3.29
CA MET A 382 6.13 -0.22 -4.33
C MET A 382 6.37 -1.69 -3.97
N ARG A 383 7.11 -1.97 -2.88
CA ARG A 383 7.43 -3.34 -2.44
C ARG A 383 6.19 -4.21 -2.21
N TYR A 384 5.08 -3.61 -1.79
CA TYR A 384 3.83 -4.34 -1.53
C TYR A 384 3.28 -5.06 -2.77
N LYS A 385 3.57 -4.57 -4.00
CA LYS A 385 3.07 -5.18 -5.24
C LYS A 385 3.64 -6.59 -5.45
N ALA A 386 4.87 -6.82 -5.01
CA ALA A 386 5.51 -8.14 -5.07
C ALA A 386 4.88 -9.15 -4.08
N ALA A 387 4.13 -8.69 -3.07
CA ALA A 387 3.46 -9.56 -2.12
C ALA A 387 2.20 -10.23 -2.71
N TYR A 388 1.72 -9.79 -3.87
CA TYR A 388 0.68 -10.51 -4.61
C TYR A 388 1.34 -11.60 -5.44
N ARG A 389 1.08 -12.86 -5.07
CA ARG A 389 1.79 -14.02 -5.61
C ARG A 389 0.81 -15.00 -6.28
N PRO A 390 1.27 -15.75 -7.31
CA PRO A 390 2.57 -15.61 -7.97
C PRO A 390 2.60 -14.40 -8.91
N SER A 391 3.58 -13.50 -8.74
CA SER A 391 3.75 -12.33 -9.62
C SER A 391 4.87 -12.54 -10.64
N GLU A 392 4.75 -11.84 -11.76
CA GLU A 392 5.72 -11.79 -12.85
C GLU A 392 6.11 -10.34 -13.13
N LEU A 393 7.36 -10.14 -13.53
CA LEU A 393 7.89 -8.88 -14.02
C LEU A 393 8.13 -8.94 -15.53
N LEU A 394 7.77 -7.88 -16.24
CA LEU A 394 8.07 -7.73 -17.66
C LEU A 394 9.52 -7.27 -17.84
N CYS A 395 10.33 -8.05 -18.55
CA CYS A 395 11.65 -7.62 -18.98
C CYS A 395 11.50 -6.41 -19.93
N PRO A 396 12.05 -5.23 -19.61
CA PRO A 396 11.80 -4.01 -20.37
C PRO A 396 12.46 -4.02 -21.76
N LEU A 397 13.50 -4.82 -21.95
CA LEU A 397 14.21 -4.91 -23.23
C LEU A 397 13.61 -5.96 -24.18
N ARG A 398 13.21 -7.12 -23.65
CA ARG A 398 12.80 -8.27 -24.48
C ARG A 398 11.31 -8.62 -24.36
N PHE A 399 10.56 -7.87 -23.56
CA PHE A 399 9.12 -8.05 -23.34
C PHE A 399 8.71 -9.48 -22.93
N GLN A 400 9.61 -10.15 -22.19
CA GLN A 400 9.37 -11.49 -21.63
C GLN A 400 8.98 -11.38 -20.16
N TRP A 401 7.94 -12.13 -19.77
CA TRP A 401 7.53 -12.25 -18.38
C TRP A 401 8.45 -13.19 -17.64
N VAL A 402 8.94 -12.76 -16.47
CA VAL A 402 9.83 -13.52 -15.61
C VAL A 402 9.22 -13.58 -14.21
N PRO A 403 9.08 -14.76 -13.59
CA PRO A 403 8.57 -14.87 -12.23
C PRO A 403 9.35 -13.98 -11.25
N PHE A 404 8.65 -13.27 -10.37
CA PHE A 404 9.27 -12.33 -9.43
C PHE A 404 10.34 -13.02 -8.56
N GLU A 405 10.07 -14.24 -8.09
CA GLU A 405 11.01 -14.99 -7.24
C GLU A 405 12.31 -15.36 -7.98
N VAL A 406 12.27 -15.50 -9.31
CA VAL A 406 13.46 -15.71 -10.16
C VAL A 406 14.22 -14.40 -10.36
N ALA A 407 13.51 -13.29 -10.54
CA ALA A 407 14.10 -11.97 -10.73
C ALA A 407 14.72 -11.37 -9.44
N ARG A 408 14.11 -11.66 -8.29
CA ARG A 408 14.41 -11.03 -7.00
C ARG A 408 15.89 -11.07 -6.60
N PRO A 409 16.61 -12.21 -6.62
CA PRO A 409 18.00 -12.27 -6.18
C PRO A 409 18.96 -11.37 -6.97
N MET A 410 18.61 -11.06 -8.22
CA MET A 410 19.39 -10.16 -9.07
C MET A 410 19.02 -8.70 -8.84
N LEU A 411 17.72 -8.41 -8.68
CA LEU A 411 17.24 -7.08 -8.33
C LEU A 411 17.70 -6.63 -6.93
N ASP A 412 17.89 -7.57 -6.00
CA ASP A 412 18.50 -7.29 -4.69
C ASP A 412 19.99 -6.90 -4.81
N LYS A 413 20.68 -7.28 -5.91
CA LYS A 413 22.10 -6.99 -6.16
C LYS A 413 22.34 -5.77 -7.05
N LYS A 414 21.44 -5.50 -7.99
CA LYS A 414 21.58 -4.42 -8.98
C LYS A 414 20.26 -3.66 -9.12
N PRO A 415 20.31 -2.32 -9.22
CA PRO A 415 19.11 -1.50 -9.41
C PRO A 415 18.41 -1.78 -10.75
N TYR A 416 19.18 -2.19 -11.77
CA TYR A 416 18.67 -2.61 -13.07
C TYR A 416 19.19 -3.98 -13.48
N VAL A 417 18.30 -4.80 -14.00
CA VAL A 417 18.60 -6.13 -14.55
C VAL A 417 17.76 -6.39 -15.81
N ILE A 418 18.41 -6.90 -16.85
CA ILE A 418 17.71 -7.47 -18.02
C ILE A 418 17.17 -8.84 -17.61
N LEU A 419 15.92 -8.87 -17.14
CA LEU A 419 15.34 -10.05 -16.49
C LEU A 419 15.35 -11.32 -17.36
N SER A 420 15.27 -11.19 -18.68
CA SER A 420 15.24 -12.33 -19.60
C SER A 420 16.56 -13.12 -19.65
N ASP A 421 17.71 -12.50 -19.35
CA ASP A 421 19.00 -13.22 -19.27
C ASP A 421 18.99 -14.24 -18.11
N ILE A 422 18.20 -13.96 -17.07
CA ILE A 422 18.02 -14.85 -15.92
C ILE A 422 17.24 -16.11 -16.32
N ALA A 423 16.15 -15.93 -17.08
CA ALA A 423 15.33 -17.06 -17.51
C ALA A 423 16.11 -18.00 -18.44
N ILE A 424 16.97 -17.45 -19.29
CA ILE A 424 17.81 -18.22 -20.21
C ILE A 424 18.90 -18.98 -19.45
N SER A 425 19.59 -18.33 -18.51
CA SER A 425 20.64 -18.97 -17.70
C SER A 425 20.09 -20.03 -16.75
N HIS A 426 18.91 -19.82 -16.15
CA HIS A 426 18.25 -20.81 -15.32
C HIS A 426 17.77 -22.02 -16.14
N ASN A 427 17.26 -21.82 -17.37
CA ASN A 427 16.92 -22.93 -18.27
C ASN A 427 18.16 -23.68 -18.76
N GLN A 428 19.29 -23.00 -19.03
CA GLN A 428 20.54 -23.66 -19.38
C GLN A 428 21.11 -24.47 -18.20
N CYS A 429 20.99 -23.99 -16.97
CA CYS A 429 21.39 -24.72 -15.77
C CYS A 429 20.48 -25.93 -15.50
N SER A 430 19.16 -25.79 -15.72
CA SER A 430 18.19 -26.89 -15.63
C SER A 430 18.41 -27.96 -16.71
N LEU A 431 18.85 -27.57 -17.93
CA LEU A 431 19.18 -28.50 -19.01
C LEU A 431 20.51 -29.24 -18.77
N LEU A 432 21.48 -28.62 -18.09
CA LEU A 432 22.72 -29.27 -17.66
C LEU A 432 22.54 -30.18 -16.43
N ALA A 433 21.55 -29.89 -15.58
CA ALA A 433 21.16 -30.74 -14.45
C ALA A 433 20.32 -31.97 -14.87
N GLY A 434 19.91 -32.07 -16.15
CA GLY A 434 19.10 -33.16 -16.70
C GLY A 434 19.82 -34.50 -16.90
N ALA A 435 21.03 -34.67 -16.39
CA ALA A 435 21.78 -35.93 -16.45
C ALA A 435 21.96 -36.56 -15.06
N SER A 436 20.91 -36.63 -14.25
CA SER A 436 20.79 -37.63 -13.18
C SER A 436 19.35 -37.65 -12.64
N GLU A 437 18.49 -38.46 -13.26
CA GLU A 437 17.21 -38.83 -12.66
C GLU A 437 17.44 -39.65 -11.39
N THR A 438 16.99 -39.15 -10.24
CA THR A 438 16.34 -40.03 -9.25
C THR A 438 15.27 -39.24 -8.50
N LEU A 439 14.05 -39.79 -8.55
CA LEU A 439 12.81 -39.33 -7.95
C LEU A 439 12.95 -39.00 -6.46
N VAL A 440 12.61 -37.77 -6.08
CA VAL A 440 12.14 -37.45 -4.72
C VAL A 440 11.03 -36.40 -4.84
N GLU A 441 9.84 -36.74 -4.33
CA GLU A 441 8.72 -35.81 -4.18
C GLU A 441 9.11 -34.58 -3.36
N PRO A 442 8.61 -33.36 -3.65
CA PRO A 442 8.78 -32.25 -2.73
C PRO A 442 7.77 -32.42 -1.60
N ALA A 443 8.27 -32.89 -0.46
CA ALA A 443 7.61 -32.74 0.83
C ALA A 443 7.29 -31.26 1.07
N ALA A 444 6.08 -30.99 1.55
CA ALA A 444 5.65 -29.67 2.00
C ALA A 444 6.63 -29.15 3.06
N SER A 445 7.52 -28.23 2.66
CA SER A 445 8.32 -27.47 3.60
C SER A 445 7.47 -26.30 4.09
N GLU A 446 7.08 -26.37 5.35
CA GLU A 446 6.58 -25.24 6.11
C GLU A 446 7.62 -24.11 6.02
N HIS A 447 7.34 -23.11 5.18
CA HIS A 447 8.12 -21.89 5.16
C HIS A 447 7.79 -21.13 6.45
N GLU A 448 8.72 -21.17 7.39
CA GLU A 448 8.74 -20.24 8.51
C GLU A 448 8.76 -18.82 7.95
N ASP A 449 7.63 -18.13 8.12
CA ASP A 449 7.50 -16.70 7.93
C ASP A 449 8.58 -16.03 8.80
N MET A 450 9.64 -15.54 8.17
CA MET A 450 10.61 -14.69 8.82
C MET A 450 9.91 -13.37 9.17
N GLU A 451 9.31 -13.31 10.36
CA GLU A 451 8.74 -12.11 10.97
C GLU A 451 9.85 -11.05 11.07
N GLN A 452 9.89 -10.13 10.10
CA GLN A 452 10.53 -8.84 10.29
C GLN A 452 9.52 -7.93 11.00
N GLY A 453 9.98 -7.37 12.12
CA GLY A 453 9.16 -6.80 13.19
C GLY A 453 8.11 -5.80 12.73
N GLU A 454 6.92 -5.97 13.29
CA GLU A 454 5.84 -5.00 13.26
C GLU A 454 6.30 -3.70 13.95
N THR A 455 6.55 -2.65 13.16
CA THR A 455 6.50 -1.27 13.62
C THR A 455 5.62 -0.45 12.68
N ASN A 456 4.39 -0.23 13.14
CA ASN A 456 3.47 0.86 12.83
C ASN A 456 3.38 1.35 11.38
N ASP A 457 2.16 1.26 10.83
CA ASP A 457 1.58 2.28 9.94
C ASP A 457 1.79 3.67 10.59
N ASN A 458 2.96 4.26 10.35
CA ASN A 458 3.20 5.67 10.61
C ASN A 458 2.72 6.42 9.38
N PHE A 459 1.67 7.20 9.60
CA PHE A 459 1.52 8.57 9.13
C PHE A 459 2.32 8.90 7.86
N MET A 460 1.62 8.87 6.72
CA MET A 460 2.12 9.40 5.47
C MET A 460 2.09 10.93 5.55
N GLY A 461 3.08 11.50 6.23
CA GLY A 461 3.36 12.92 6.27
C GLY A 461 4.87 13.10 6.14
N CYS A 462 5.31 13.71 5.04
CA CYS A 462 6.65 14.26 4.96
C CYS A 462 6.72 15.50 5.85
N SER A 463 7.55 15.45 6.88
CA SER A 463 8.22 16.62 7.44
C SER A 463 9.68 16.24 7.68
N ASP A 464 10.52 17.27 7.64
CA ASP A 464 11.99 17.32 7.73
C ASP A 464 12.57 17.54 6.31
N GLU A 465 12.63 18.78 5.79
CA GLU A 465 13.55 19.87 6.23
C GLU A 465 14.96 19.33 6.46
N ASP A 466 15.79 19.41 5.42
CA ASP A 466 17.17 19.88 5.50
C ASP A 466 17.60 20.36 4.09
N GLU A 467 17.68 21.68 4.00
CA GLU A 467 18.63 22.55 3.27
C GLU A 467 18.78 22.45 1.74
N ASP A 468 18.65 23.65 1.15
CA ASP A 468 18.65 24.02 -0.25
C ASP A 468 20.03 23.80 -0.93
N GLU A 469 20.03 23.23 -2.13
CA GLU A 469 20.93 23.65 -3.20
C GLU A 469 20.08 23.79 -4.48
N ASP A 470 19.96 25.05 -4.92
CA ASP A 470 19.38 25.45 -6.20
C ASP A 470 20.17 24.81 -7.34
N ASP A 471 19.50 24.20 -8.31
CA ASP A 471 20.00 24.13 -9.70
C ASP A 471 18.79 24.09 -10.64
N ASP A 472 18.54 25.27 -11.22
CA ASP A 472 17.76 25.45 -12.44
C ASP A 472 18.55 24.84 -13.60
N ASP A 473 18.06 23.81 -14.27
CA ASP A 473 18.57 23.42 -15.58
C ASP A 473 17.41 23.18 -16.55
N ASP A 474 17.17 24.23 -17.35
CA ASP A 474 16.55 24.18 -18.66
C ASP A 474 17.53 23.47 -19.62
N ASP A 475 17.23 22.23 -20.03
CA ASP A 475 18.00 21.56 -21.10
C ASP A 475 17.21 21.57 -22.42
N ASP A 476 17.48 22.62 -23.21
CA ASP A 476 17.47 22.60 -24.67
C ASP A 476 18.71 21.82 -25.15
N ASP A 477 18.52 20.62 -25.71
CA ASP A 477 19.62 19.86 -26.32
C ASP A 477 19.58 20.02 -27.86
N GLU A 478 20.41 20.94 -28.37
CA GLU A 478 20.87 20.95 -29.76
C GLU A 478 21.99 19.92 -30.00
N GLU A 479 22.06 19.47 -31.26
CA GLU A 479 22.93 18.46 -31.83
C GLU A 479 24.45 18.69 -31.61
N MET A 480 25.27 17.65 -31.82
CA MET A 480 26.22 17.54 -32.96
C MET A 480 27.40 16.54 -32.72
N TYR A 481 27.67 15.73 -33.75
CA TYR A 481 28.92 15.09 -34.29
C TYR A 481 29.73 13.91 -33.67
N GLU A 482 30.11 13.00 -34.61
CA GLU A 482 31.30 12.10 -34.72
C GLU A 482 31.29 10.71 -34.02
N THR A 483 31.88 9.60 -34.53
CA THR A 483 32.56 9.18 -35.79
C THR A 483 32.64 7.62 -35.78
N GLU A 484 32.83 7.05 -36.97
CA GLU A 484 32.71 5.66 -37.45
C GLU A 484 33.65 4.55 -36.88
N SER A 485 33.33 3.30 -37.31
CA SER A 485 34.09 2.02 -37.44
C SER A 485 33.49 0.86 -36.61
N GLU A 486 33.31 -0.39 -37.05
CA GLU A 486 33.67 -1.15 -38.26
C GLU A 486 32.75 -2.41 -38.39
N ASP A 487 32.81 -3.06 -39.55
CA ASP A 487 31.88 -4.02 -40.19
C ASP A 487 31.54 -5.36 -39.50
N SER A 488 30.37 -5.93 -39.83
CA SER A 488 30.29 -7.25 -40.50
C SER A 488 28.90 -7.59 -41.07
N HIS A 489 28.93 -7.99 -42.34
CA HIS A 489 27.82 -8.40 -43.21
C HIS A 489 27.12 -9.71 -42.80
N ILE A 490 25.78 -9.76 -42.92
CA ILE A 490 25.05 -10.97 -43.38
C ILE A 490 23.90 -10.55 -44.32
N GLU A 491 23.91 -11.12 -45.52
CA GLU A 491 22.94 -10.93 -46.60
C GLU A 491 21.59 -11.64 -46.38
N SER A 492 20.59 -11.08 -47.06
CA SER A 492 19.16 -11.39 -47.11
C SER A 492 18.78 -12.55 -48.04
N ASP A 493 17.69 -13.26 -47.70
CA ASP A 493 16.96 -14.19 -48.59
C ASP A 493 15.61 -13.59 -49.06
N PRO A 494 15.23 -13.61 -50.36
CA PRO A 494 14.04 -12.94 -50.87
C PRO A 494 12.90 -13.93 -51.19
N GLY A 495 11.82 -13.94 -50.40
CA GLY A 495 10.73 -14.88 -50.71
C GLY A 495 9.54 -14.90 -49.76
N SER A 496 8.99 -13.76 -49.35
CA SER A 496 7.69 -13.73 -48.66
C SER A 496 6.99 -12.40 -48.87
N LYS A 497 5.75 -12.43 -49.37
CA LYS A 497 4.86 -11.25 -49.47
C LYS A 497 4.47 -10.66 -48.11
N ASP A 498 4.98 -11.22 -47.01
CA ASP A 498 4.68 -10.84 -45.64
C ASP A 498 5.57 -9.69 -45.10
N ASN A 499 6.57 -9.26 -45.87
CA ASN A 499 7.55 -8.23 -45.50
C ASN A 499 7.43 -6.92 -46.30
N ASP A 500 6.28 -6.64 -46.93
CA ASP A 500 6.08 -5.39 -47.66
C ASP A 500 5.89 -4.21 -46.69
N ILE A 501 6.99 -3.52 -46.38
CA ILE A 501 7.04 -2.34 -45.50
C ILE A 501 6.76 -1.02 -46.24
N ASN A 502 6.55 -1.06 -47.56
CA ASN A 502 6.47 0.15 -48.40
C ASN A 502 5.32 1.09 -48.03
N ASN A 503 4.22 0.55 -47.51
CA ASN A 503 3.00 1.32 -47.23
C ASN A 503 2.89 1.84 -45.79
N ILE A 504 3.88 1.57 -44.92
CA ILE A 504 3.86 2.02 -43.52
C ILE A 504 3.93 3.55 -43.46
N LEU A 505 3.07 4.15 -42.64
CA LEU A 505 3.07 5.59 -42.34
C LEU A 505 4.14 5.91 -41.30
N ILE A 506 4.98 6.88 -41.59
CA ILE A 506 6.10 7.33 -40.75
C ILE A 506 5.89 8.81 -40.42
N GLY A 507 5.98 9.15 -39.14
CA GLY A 507 5.94 10.52 -38.66
C GLY A 507 7.36 11.06 -38.48
N LEU A 508 7.67 12.19 -39.11
CA LEU A 508 8.94 12.91 -38.99
C LEU A 508 8.68 14.41 -38.97
N TYR A 509 9.21 15.10 -37.96
CA TYR A 509 9.09 16.57 -37.80
C TYR A 509 7.64 17.08 -37.97
N GLY A 510 6.66 16.36 -37.40
CA GLY A 510 5.24 16.71 -37.49
C GLY A 510 4.57 16.44 -38.85
N SER A 511 5.28 15.87 -39.82
CA SER A 511 4.76 15.48 -41.14
C SER A 511 4.69 13.95 -41.29
N GLN A 512 3.75 13.47 -42.11
CA GLN A 512 3.51 12.03 -42.32
C GLN A 512 3.87 11.62 -43.75
N TYR A 513 4.66 10.56 -43.87
CA TYR A 513 5.11 10.01 -45.15
C TYR A 513 4.92 8.51 -45.20
N ARG A 514 4.72 7.93 -46.38
CA ARG A 514 4.84 6.47 -46.53
C ARG A 514 6.29 6.10 -46.74
N TYR A 515 6.70 4.96 -46.21
CA TYR A 515 8.08 4.50 -46.32
C TYR A 515 8.59 4.47 -47.78
N LYS A 516 7.77 4.05 -48.75
CA LYS A 516 8.13 4.04 -50.18
C LYS A 516 8.51 5.41 -50.74
N ASP A 517 7.88 6.47 -50.25
CA ASP A 517 8.08 7.85 -50.72
C ASP A 517 9.36 8.42 -50.10
N MET A 518 9.70 7.96 -48.88
CA MET A 518 10.93 8.30 -48.19
C MET A 518 12.14 7.46 -48.63
N ARG A 519 11.92 6.24 -49.10
CA ARG A 519 12.97 5.25 -49.40
C ARG A 519 14.01 5.77 -50.39
N GLN A 520 13.62 6.70 -51.26
CA GLN A 520 14.50 7.32 -52.25
C GLN A 520 15.35 8.46 -51.67
N ILE A 521 14.95 9.01 -50.53
CA ILE A 521 15.55 10.19 -49.88
C ILE A 521 16.42 9.75 -48.68
N ILE A 522 16.11 8.61 -48.05
CA ILE A 522 16.89 8.06 -46.93
C ILE A 522 18.20 7.43 -47.43
N THR A 523 19.29 7.76 -46.77
CA THR A 523 20.62 7.21 -47.05
C THR A 523 20.63 5.67 -46.95
N PRO A 524 21.50 4.96 -47.69
CA PRO A 524 21.58 3.50 -47.61
C PRO A 524 21.82 2.98 -46.17
N VAL A 525 22.56 3.73 -45.35
CA VAL A 525 22.81 3.42 -43.94
C VAL A 525 21.53 3.57 -43.10
N GLY A 526 20.81 4.68 -43.27
CA GLY A 526 19.52 4.90 -42.58
C GLY A 526 18.48 3.85 -42.96
N ARG A 527 18.47 3.36 -44.21
CA ARG A 527 17.60 2.26 -44.63
C ARG A 527 17.91 0.96 -43.90
N LYS A 528 19.20 0.59 -43.77
CA LYS A 528 19.60 -0.64 -43.05
C LYS A 528 19.19 -0.64 -41.58
N GLN A 529 19.14 0.53 -40.93
CA GLN A 529 18.70 0.65 -39.53
C GLN A 529 17.16 0.66 -39.40
N LEU A 530 16.49 1.35 -40.33
CA LEU A 530 15.04 1.57 -40.24
C LEU A 530 14.21 0.38 -40.74
N GLU A 531 14.62 -0.31 -41.81
CA GLU A 531 13.85 -1.43 -42.39
C GLU A 531 13.57 -2.57 -41.39
N PRO A 532 14.52 -3.03 -40.54
CA PRO A 532 14.26 -4.05 -39.51
C PRO A 532 13.25 -3.62 -38.44
N MET A 533 13.27 -2.33 -38.07
CA MET A 533 12.33 -1.76 -37.09
C MET A 533 10.92 -1.72 -37.68
N LEU A 534 10.78 -1.30 -38.94
CA LEU A 534 9.50 -1.28 -39.65
C LEU A 534 8.94 -2.69 -39.88
N GLN A 535 9.80 -3.67 -40.18
CA GLN A 535 9.41 -5.08 -40.29
C GLN A 535 8.91 -5.63 -38.94
N SER A 536 9.61 -5.31 -37.85
CA SER A 536 9.21 -5.70 -36.50
C SER A 536 7.89 -5.04 -36.09
N TYR A 537 7.74 -3.74 -36.37
CA TYR A 537 6.51 -2.98 -36.15
C TYR A 537 5.32 -3.60 -36.90
N ARG A 538 5.45 -3.86 -38.21
CA ARG A 538 4.39 -4.49 -39.01
C ARG A 538 4.05 -5.89 -38.52
N LYS A 539 5.03 -6.67 -38.06
CA LYS A 539 4.81 -8.00 -37.48
C LYS A 539 3.98 -7.94 -36.18
N VAL A 540 4.16 -6.90 -35.37
CA VAL A 540 3.45 -6.71 -34.11
C VAL A 540 2.06 -6.10 -34.31
N VAL A 541 1.97 -5.08 -35.16
CA VAL A 541 0.75 -4.29 -35.38
C VAL A 541 -0.18 -4.91 -36.43
N GLY A 542 0.37 -5.74 -37.32
CA GLY A 542 -0.36 -6.35 -38.43
C GLY A 542 -0.41 -5.45 -39.67
N ALA A 543 -0.58 -6.06 -40.84
CA ALA A 543 -0.50 -5.38 -42.14
C ALA A 543 -1.48 -4.19 -42.26
N GLU A 544 -2.76 -4.40 -41.93
CA GLU A 544 -3.80 -3.36 -42.11
C GLU A 544 -3.62 -2.14 -41.20
N LEU A 545 -3.21 -2.35 -39.94
CA LEU A 545 -3.02 -1.27 -38.99
C LEU A 545 -1.69 -0.54 -39.24
N SER A 546 -0.65 -1.25 -39.69
CA SER A 546 0.64 -0.64 -40.02
C SER A 546 0.56 0.41 -41.14
N GLU A 547 -0.47 0.34 -41.99
CA GLU A 547 -0.71 1.30 -43.08
C GLU A 547 -1.59 2.49 -42.68
N ARG A 548 -2.12 2.50 -41.46
CA ARG A 548 -3.04 3.55 -40.93
C ARG A 548 -2.50 4.26 -39.70
N MET A 549 -1.67 3.57 -38.91
CA MET A 549 -1.04 4.11 -37.72
C MET A 549 0.32 4.70 -38.07
N VAL A 550 0.61 5.87 -37.50
CA VAL A 550 1.87 6.59 -37.71
C VAL A 550 2.95 5.99 -36.81
N TYR A 551 4.02 5.52 -37.43
CA TYR A 551 5.25 5.14 -36.75
C TYR A 551 6.12 6.39 -36.56
N GLU A 552 6.13 6.96 -35.36
CA GLU A 552 6.95 8.14 -35.04
C GLU A 552 8.42 7.75 -34.86
N ILE A 553 9.29 8.39 -35.64
CA ILE A 553 10.74 8.30 -35.48
C ILE A 553 11.15 9.56 -34.72
N ASN A 554 11.46 9.39 -33.43
CA ASN A 554 11.99 10.44 -32.56
C ASN A 554 13.51 10.48 -32.63
#